data_AF-A0A967W358-F1
#
_entry.id   AF-A0A967W358-F1
#
_cell.length_a   1.000
_cell.length_b   1.000
_cell.length_c   1.000
_cell.angle_alpha   90.00
_cell.angle_beta   90.00
_cell.angle_gamma   90.00
#
_symmetry.space_group_name_H-M   'P 1'
#
loop_
_entity.id
_entity.type
_entity.pdbx_description
1 polymer ?
#
loop_
_entity_poly.entity_id
_entity_poly.type
_entity_poly.pdbx_seq_one_letter_code
_entity_poly.pdbx_strand_id
1 'polypeptide(L)'
;QLGNVIVGDNVDIGANTTIDCATFKSDSTKISEGVKLDNLIQIGHNVEIGNNTVIAAQTGISGSTRIGANCVLAGQVGIIGHIDIG
;
A
#
# COMPACT_ATOMS: atom_id res chain seq x y z
N GLN A 1 1.15 -15.01 -6.26
CA GLN A 1 1.89 -13.74 -6.37
C GLN A 1 3.13 -13.95 -7.23
N LEU A 2 2.94 -13.93 -8.56
CA LEU A 2 4.01 -14.12 -9.55
C LEU A 2 4.60 -12.79 -10.02
N GLY A 3 3.94 -11.67 -9.71
CA GLY A 3 4.45 -10.32 -9.92
C GLY A 3 5.43 -9.92 -8.83
N ASN A 4 5.64 -8.62 -8.70
CA ASN A 4 6.59 -8.05 -7.76
C ASN A 4 5.95 -6.96 -6.88
N VAL A 5 6.77 -6.40 -6.00
CA VAL A 5 6.53 -5.13 -5.33
C VAL A 5 7.47 -4.10 -5.95
N ILE A 6 6.95 -2.92 -6.25
CA ILE A 6 7.74 -1.75 -6.63
C ILE A 6 7.60 -0.73 -5.51
N VAL A 7 8.74 -0.33 -4.96
CA VAL A 7 8.83 0.74 -3.95
C VAL A 7 9.55 1.92 -4.62
N GLY A 8 8.89 3.07 -4.64
CA GLY A 8 9.43 4.31 -5.17
C GLY A 8 10.48 4.94 -4.25
N ASP A 9 10.96 6.12 -4.65
CA ASP A 9 11.96 6.86 -3.89
C ASP A 9 11.35 7.46 -2.61
N ASN A 10 12.19 7.64 -1.58
CA ASN A 10 11.82 8.31 -0.33
C ASN A 10 10.60 7.71 0.40
N VAL A 11 10.37 6.40 0.25
CA VAL A 11 9.33 5.67 0.98
C VAL A 11 9.82 5.27 2.36
N ASP A 12 9.05 5.61 3.39
CA ASP A 12 9.27 5.14 4.76
C ASP A 12 8.42 3.89 5.00
N ILE A 13 9.05 2.77 5.40
CA ILE A 13 8.35 1.53 5.76
C ILE A 13 8.62 1.20 7.22
N GLY A 14 7.57 1.32 8.04
CA GLY A 14 7.60 1.02 9.46
C GLY A 14 7.80 -0.46 9.76
N ALA A 15 8.22 -0.74 10.99
CA ALA A 15 8.52 -2.09 11.43
C ALA A 15 7.33 -3.03 11.26
N ASN A 16 7.59 -4.26 10.80
CA ASN A 16 6.60 -5.32 10.60
C ASN A 16 5.46 -4.98 9.62
N THR A 17 5.63 -3.96 8.78
CA THR A 17 4.75 -3.75 7.64
C THR A 17 5.00 -4.80 6.58
N THR A 18 3.92 -5.42 6.10
CA THR A 18 3.95 -6.49 5.10
C THR A 18 3.37 -5.98 3.80
N ILE A 19 4.06 -6.27 2.69
CA ILE A 19 3.64 -5.87 1.34
C ILE A 19 3.65 -7.11 0.44
N ASP A 20 2.46 -7.51 0.04
CA ASP A 20 2.24 -8.64 -0.84
C ASP A 20 2.66 -8.32 -2.28
N CYS A 21 3.46 -9.19 -2.91
CA CYS A 21 3.73 -9.12 -4.35
C CYS A 21 2.42 -9.23 -5.16
N ALA A 22 2.37 -8.61 -6.33
CA ALA A 22 1.23 -8.73 -7.22
C ALA A 22 0.99 -10.17 -7.71
N THR A 23 -0.26 -10.45 -8.12
CA THR A 23 -0.70 -11.78 -8.51
C THR A 23 -0.05 -12.26 -9.81
N PHE A 24 -0.02 -11.42 -10.85
CA PHE A 24 0.45 -11.78 -12.18
C PHE A 24 1.82 -11.16 -12.49
N LYS A 25 2.58 -11.80 -13.39
CA LYS A 25 3.92 -11.33 -13.80
C LYS A 25 3.92 -9.96 -14.47
N SER A 26 2.79 -9.56 -15.07
CA SER A 26 2.60 -8.27 -15.72
C SER A 26 2.32 -7.13 -14.75
N ASP A 27 2.11 -7.45 -13.48
CA ASP A 27 1.56 -6.51 -12.49
C ASP A 27 2.54 -6.32 -11.32
N SER A 28 2.30 -5.23 -10.59
CA SER A 28 3.07 -4.87 -9.40
C SER A 28 2.14 -4.35 -8.31
N THR A 29 2.43 -4.69 -7.06
CA THR A 29 1.98 -3.90 -5.91
C THR A 29 2.90 -2.69 -5.83
N LYS A 30 2.34 -1.49 -5.85
CA LYS A 30 3.11 -0.25 -6.01
C LYS A 30 2.97 0.66 -4.80
N ILE A 31 4.10 1.01 -4.21
CA ILE A 31 4.21 2.03 -3.17
C ILE A 31 4.94 3.21 -3.80
N SER A 32 4.22 4.29 -4.09
CA SER A 32 4.78 5.39 -4.88
C SER A 32 5.63 6.34 -4.03
N GLU A 33 6.28 7.31 -4.68
CA GLU A 33 7.26 8.21 -4.05
C GLU A 33 6.69 8.93 -2.81
N GLY A 34 7.52 9.01 -1.76
CA GLY A 34 7.19 9.79 -0.55
C GLY A 34 6.09 9.18 0.32
N VAL A 35 5.60 7.99 0.01
CA VAL A 35 4.63 7.28 0.87
C VAL A 35 5.26 6.96 2.22
N LYS A 36 4.48 7.15 3.29
CA LYS A 36 4.88 6.84 4.66
C LYS A 36 3.97 5.78 5.24
N LEU A 37 4.51 4.60 5.49
CA LEU A 37 3.83 3.49 6.13
C LEU A 37 4.36 3.38 7.56
N ASP A 38 3.48 3.51 8.55
CA ASP A 38 3.81 3.23 9.95
C ASP A 38 3.96 1.71 10.22
N ASN A 39 4.07 1.29 11.47
CA ASN A 39 4.28 -0.11 11.83
C ASN A 39 3.03 -0.99 11.71
N LEU A 40 3.25 -2.30 11.55
CA LEU A 40 2.21 -3.34 11.57
C LEU A 40 1.10 -3.13 10.52
N ILE A 41 1.43 -2.58 9.35
CA ILE A 41 0.48 -2.41 8.25
C ILE A 41 0.44 -3.67 7.38
N GLN A 42 -0.75 -4.06 6.94
CA GLN A 42 -0.96 -5.12 5.94
C GLN A 42 -1.32 -4.51 4.59
N ILE A 43 -0.51 -4.73 3.57
CA ILE A 43 -0.81 -4.37 2.18
C ILE A 43 -0.96 -5.64 1.35
N GLY A 44 -2.17 -5.86 0.81
CA GLY A 44 -2.48 -6.98 -0.07
C GLY A 44 -1.89 -6.85 -1.48
N HIS A 45 -2.05 -7.91 -2.27
CA HIS A 45 -1.52 -7.96 -3.64
C HIS A 45 -2.18 -6.94 -4.58
N ASN A 46 -1.45 -6.46 -5.59
CA ASN A 46 -1.97 -5.52 -6.60
C ASN A 46 -2.47 -4.19 -6.00
N VAL A 47 -2.09 -3.84 -4.79
CA VAL A 47 -2.40 -2.52 -4.21
C VAL A 47 -1.55 -1.45 -4.87
N GLU A 48 -2.13 -0.29 -5.16
CA GLU A 48 -1.40 0.89 -5.64
C GLU A 48 -1.62 2.05 -4.66
N ILE A 49 -0.55 2.57 -4.08
CA ILE A 49 -0.59 3.72 -3.15
C ILE A 49 0.08 4.91 -3.82
N GLY A 50 -0.67 6.00 -4.00
CA GLY A 50 -0.21 7.22 -4.66
C GLY A 50 0.75 8.06 -3.84
N ASN A 51 1.42 9.00 -4.49
CA ASN A 51 2.51 9.80 -3.92
C ASN A 51 2.12 10.54 -2.64
N ASN A 52 3.08 10.66 -1.72
CA ASN A 52 2.95 11.43 -0.47
C ASN A 52 1.75 11.03 0.42
N THR A 53 1.25 9.81 0.28
CA THR A 53 0.18 9.28 1.13
C THR A 53 0.77 8.75 2.44
N VAL A 54 0.10 9.07 3.55
CA VAL A 54 0.52 8.67 4.91
C VAL A 54 -0.48 7.68 5.48
N ILE A 55 0.01 6.55 5.99
CA ILE A 55 -0.80 5.46 6.52
C ILE A 55 -0.30 5.11 7.92
N ALA A 56 -1.16 5.33 8.91
CA ALA A 56 -0.84 5.07 10.31
C ALA A 56 -0.99 3.58 10.69
N ALA A 57 -0.43 3.23 11.84
CA ALA A 57 -0.24 1.86 12.28
C ALA A 57 -1.51 1.00 12.27
N GLN A 58 -1.31 -0.31 12.11
CA GLN A 58 -2.37 -1.33 12.14
C GLN A 58 -3.45 -1.17 11.06
N THR A 59 -3.15 -0.44 9.98
CA THR A 59 -4.04 -0.35 8.81
C THR A 59 -3.96 -1.63 7.99
N GLY A 60 -5.11 -2.14 7.54
CA GLY A 60 -5.21 -3.29 6.65
C GLY A 60 -5.85 -2.91 5.31
N ILE A 61 -5.15 -3.19 4.22
CA ILE A 61 -5.58 -2.88 2.85
C ILE A 61 -5.69 -4.19 2.06
N SER A 62 -6.91 -4.54 1.67
CA SER A 62 -7.16 -5.72 0.84
C SER A 62 -6.65 -5.53 -0.59
N GLY A 63 -6.41 -6.63 -1.28
CA GLY A 63 -5.80 -6.63 -2.61
C GLY A 63 -6.63 -5.91 -3.68
N SER A 64 -5.93 -5.51 -4.74
CA SER A 64 -6.48 -4.80 -5.91
C SER A 64 -7.16 -3.47 -5.57
N THR A 65 -6.73 -2.81 -4.50
CA THR A 65 -7.21 -1.50 -4.07
C THR A 65 -6.25 -0.40 -4.49
N ARG A 66 -6.78 0.75 -4.95
CA ARG A 66 -5.99 1.94 -5.23
C ARG A 66 -6.30 3.06 -4.27
N ILE A 67 -5.24 3.66 -3.72
CA ILE A 67 -5.31 4.83 -2.86
C ILE A 67 -4.62 5.97 -3.61
N GLY A 68 -5.31 7.09 -3.77
CA GLY A 68 -4.80 8.28 -4.43
C GLY A 68 -3.59 8.93 -3.73
N ALA A 69 -3.10 10.02 -4.32
CA ALA A 69 -2.00 10.79 -3.76
C ALA A 69 -2.47 11.73 -2.62
N ASN A 70 -1.56 12.09 -1.72
CA ASN A 70 -1.80 13.00 -0.59
C ASN A 70 -2.95 12.56 0.33
N CYS A 71 -3.24 11.26 0.38
CA CYS A 71 -4.23 10.71 1.29
C CYS A 71 -3.65 10.55 2.71
N VAL A 72 -4.53 10.57 3.71
CA VAL A 72 -4.17 10.24 5.10
C VAL A 72 -5.11 9.16 5.59
N LEU A 73 -4.57 7.98 5.89
CA LEU A 73 -5.28 6.87 6.52
C LEU A 73 -4.87 6.83 7.99
N ALA A 74 -5.84 7.07 8.88
CA ALA A 74 -5.63 7.03 10.33
C ALA A 74 -5.39 5.59 10.83
N GLY A 75 -5.02 5.45 12.11
CA GLY A 75 -4.68 4.15 12.69
C GLY A 75 -5.87 3.19 12.70
N GLN A 76 -5.59 1.90 12.54
CA GLN A 76 -6.60 0.82 12.52
C GLN A 76 -7.68 0.98 11.43
N VAL A 77 -7.37 1.63 10.30
CA VAL A 77 -8.27 1.66 9.13
C VAL A 77 -8.31 0.29 8.47
N GLY A 78 -9.51 -0.16 8.09
CA GLY A 78 -9.72 -1.35 7.26
C GLY A 78 -10.28 -0.97 5.89
N ILE A 79 -9.68 -1.48 4.82
CA ILE A 79 -10.09 -1.20 3.45
C ILE A 79 -10.39 -2.51 2.71
N ILE A 80 -11.60 -2.61 2.15
CA ILE A 80 -12.02 -3.75 1.33
C ILE A 80 -11.28 -3.76 -0.02
N GLY A 81 -11.31 -4.90 -0.71
CA GLY A 81 -10.60 -5.08 -1.98
C GLY A 81 -11.34 -4.47 -3.16
N HIS A 82 -10.64 -4.30 -4.28
CA HIS A 82 -11.22 -3.89 -5.57
C HIS A 82 -11.95 -2.53 -5.54
N ILE A 83 -11.40 -1.57 -4.80
CA ILE A 83 -11.94 -0.21 -4.75
C ILE A 83 -10.86 0.83 -5.06
N ASP A 84 -11.31 1.99 -5.56
CA ASP A 84 -10.49 3.17 -5.78
C ASP A 84 -10.93 4.26 -4.78
N ILE A 85 -9.99 4.85 -4.04
CA ILE A 85 -10.25 5.92 -3.05
C ILE A 85 -9.27 7.06 -3.27
N GLY A 86 -9.80 8.28 -3.45
CA GLY A 86 -8.99 9.51 -3.55
C GLY A 86 -8.50 9.81 -4.95
#